data_AF-A0A2T1CWL7-F1
#
_entry.id   AF-A0A2T1CWL7-F1
#
_cell.length_a   1.000
_cell.length_b   1.000
_cell.length_c   1.000
_cell.angle_alpha   90.00
_cell.angle_beta   90.00
_cell.angle_gamma   90.00
#
_symmetry.space_group_name_H-M   'P 1'
#
loop_
_entity.id
_entity.type
_entity.pdbx_description
1 polymer ?
#
loop_
_entity_poly.entity_id
_entity_poly.type
_entity_poly.pdbx_seq_one_letter_code
_entity_poly.pdbx_strand_id
1 'polypeptide(L)'
;MVNYQNFSVKLIAILAIALINLLEVIPAAATTENFQLNSSQGYRIETSFNYDETKNIDAIAKRTLWVIAKRGQSPITEHGKEASLVDSIRVSFYNPEGKLIASYDNIIDGIIQNSYFEFNYDLNNKQLIGKVDLGGESAGEIYLKGDADQELSLVLIEPSGEERVIDQVKM
;
A
#
# COMPACT_ATOMS: atom_id res chain seq x y z
N MET A 1 65.92 -17.58 -3.83
CA MET A 1 64.70 -18.29 -3.38
C MET A 1 63.62 -17.27 -3.12
N VAL A 2 62.52 -17.30 -3.87
CA VAL A 2 61.39 -16.37 -3.67
C VAL A 2 60.66 -16.81 -2.39
N ASN A 3 60.42 -15.90 -1.45
CA ASN A 3 59.77 -16.21 -0.18
C ASN A 3 58.25 -16.31 -0.39
N TYR A 4 57.79 -17.51 -0.75
CA TYR A 4 56.40 -17.81 -1.10
C TYR A 4 55.40 -17.51 0.02
N GLN A 5 55.81 -17.54 1.29
CA GLN A 5 54.91 -17.24 2.42
C GLN A 5 54.38 -15.80 2.39
N ASN A 6 55.23 -14.82 2.05
CA ASN A 6 54.82 -13.41 1.97
C ASN A 6 53.95 -13.12 0.74
N PHE A 7 54.08 -13.93 -0.31
CA PHE A 7 53.28 -13.80 -1.52
C PHE A 7 51.87 -14.38 -1.32
N SER A 8 51.77 -15.56 -0.71
CA SER A 8 50.49 -16.22 -0.43
C SER A 8 49.63 -15.42 0.58
N VAL A 9 50.23 -14.85 1.64
CA VAL A 9 49.49 -14.05 2.62
C VAL A 9 48.93 -12.76 2.00
N LYS A 10 49.71 -12.09 1.13
CA LYS A 10 49.25 -10.89 0.42
C LYS A 10 48.14 -11.21 -0.57
N LEU A 11 48.23 -12.34 -1.28
CA LEU A 11 47.21 -12.78 -2.22
C LEU A 11 45.88 -13.11 -1.51
N ILE A 12 45.95 -13.81 -0.37
CA ILE A 12 44.76 -14.13 0.45
C ILE A 12 44.12 -12.85 1.02
N ALA A 13 44.93 -11.89 1.49
CA ALA A 13 44.42 -10.62 1.99
C ALA A 13 43.71 -9.80 0.90
N ILE A 14 44.25 -9.77 -0.32
CA ILE A 14 43.64 -9.08 -1.47
C ILE A 14 42.33 -9.77 -1.88
N LEU A 15 42.29 -11.11 -1.91
CA LEU A 15 41.07 -11.87 -2.18
C LEU A 15 39.98 -11.65 -1.12
N ALA A 16 40.36 -11.58 0.16
CA ALA A 16 39.41 -11.31 1.25
C ALA A 16 38.81 -9.90 1.15
N ILE A 17 39.60 -8.89 0.79
CA ILE A 17 39.12 -7.50 0.58
C ILE A 17 38.24 -7.41 -0.68
N ALA A 18 38.55 -8.18 -1.73
CA ALA A 18 37.74 -8.22 -2.95
C ALA A 18 36.35 -8.86 -2.70
N LEU A 19 36.24 -9.87 -1.84
CA LEU A 19 34.96 -10.51 -1.52
C LEU A 19 33.99 -9.62 -0.72
N ILE A 20 34.48 -8.70 0.11
CA ILE A 20 33.62 -7.82 0.93
C ILE A 20 32.88 -6.79 0.06
N ASN A 21 33.45 -6.44 -1.09
CA ASN A 21 32.85 -5.49 -2.04
C ASN A 21 31.83 -6.14 -3.00
N LEU A 22 31.61 -7.46 -2.91
CA LEU A 22 30.64 -8.20 -3.73
C LEU A 22 29.28 -8.39 -3.03
N LEU A 23 29.06 -7.71 -1.90
CA LEU A 23 27.73 -7.56 -1.33
C LEU A 23 27.04 -6.42 -2.07
N GLU A 24 26.43 -6.75 -3.21
CA GLU A 24 25.46 -5.87 -3.85
C GLU A 24 24.35 -5.61 -2.83
N VAL A 25 24.33 -4.40 -2.28
CA VAL A 25 23.20 -3.91 -1.48
C VAL A 25 22.07 -3.71 -2.48
N ILE A 26 21.22 -4.72 -2.64
CA ILE A 26 20.00 -4.57 -3.44
C ILE A 26 19.19 -3.50 -2.71
N PRO A 27 18.93 -2.33 -3.33
CA PRO A 27 18.07 -1.33 -2.71
C PRO A 27 16.72 -1.99 -2.43
N ALA A 28 16.18 -1.78 -1.23
CA ALA A 28 14.82 -2.20 -0.92
C ALA A 28 13.90 -1.57 -1.97
N ALA A 29 13.29 -2.39 -2.82
CA ALA A 29 12.46 -1.93 -3.94
C ALA A 29 11.04 -1.52 -3.50
N ALA A 30 10.90 -1.10 -2.25
CA ALA A 30 9.67 -0.60 -1.69
C ALA A 30 9.46 0.87 -2.12
N THR A 31 8.37 1.11 -2.82
CA THR A 31 7.94 2.44 -3.24
C THR A 31 6.77 2.89 -2.38
N THR A 32 6.82 4.12 -1.89
CA THR A 32 5.72 4.77 -1.17
C THR A 32 4.99 5.73 -2.09
N GLU A 33 3.68 5.57 -2.19
CA GLU A 33 2.80 6.52 -2.88
C GLU A 33 1.85 7.17 -1.86
N ASN A 34 1.52 8.42 -2.13
CA ASN A 34 0.60 9.21 -1.32
C ASN A 34 -0.39 9.89 -2.26
N PHE A 35 -1.67 9.82 -1.93
CA PHE A 35 -2.69 10.58 -2.63
C PHE A 35 -3.69 11.18 -1.64
N GLN A 36 -4.37 12.21 -2.11
CA GLN A 36 -5.37 12.92 -1.35
C GLN A 36 -6.63 13.08 -2.19
N LEU A 37 -7.78 12.82 -1.56
CA LEU A 37 -9.09 13.14 -2.09
C LEU A 37 -9.75 14.21 -1.23
N ASN A 38 -10.55 15.06 -1.85
CA ASN A 38 -11.38 16.02 -1.15
C ASN A 38 -12.84 15.73 -1.50
N SER A 39 -13.69 15.69 -0.49
CA SER A 39 -15.11 15.51 -0.67
C SER A 39 -15.81 16.84 -0.96
N SER A 40 -17.08 16.76 -1.34
CA SER A 40 -17.90 17.89 -1.75
C SER A 40 -18.13 18.92 -0.63
N GLN A 41 -18.18 18.49 0.63
CA GLN A 41 -18.32 19.36 1.81
C GLN A 41 -17.00 19.66 2.50
N GLY A 42 -15.86 19.29 1.90
CA GLY A 42 -14.52 19.68 2.36
C GLY A 42 -13.83 18.71 3.32
N TYR A 43 -14.36 17.50 3.53
CA TYR A 43 -13.56 16.46 4.17
C TYR A 43 -12.37 16.12 3.30
N ARG A 44 -11.26 15.78 3.94
CA ARG A 44 -10.03 15.38 3.27
C ARG A 44 -9.67 13.96 3.64
N ILE A 45 -9.39 13.15 2.63
CA ILE A 45 -8.96 11.77 2.77
C ILE A 45 -7.52 11.70 2.27
N GLU A 46 -6.60 11.31 3.13
CA GLU A 46 -5.19 11.10 2.80
C GLU A 46 -4.88 9.62 2.90
N THR A 47 -4.29 9.06 1.85
CA THR A 47 -3.90 7.64 1.81
C THR A 47 -2.43 7.55 1.47
N SER A 48 -1.70 6.76 2.27
CA SER A 48 -0.32 6.37 2.01
C SER A 48 -0.24 4.87 1.88
N PHE A 49 0.45 4.38 0.86
CA PHE A 49 0.66 2.95 0.69
C PHE A 49 2.06 2.64 0.18
N ASN A 50 2.55 1.46 0.56
CA ASN A 50 3.86 0.96 0.17
C ASN A 50 3.69 -0.29 -0.67
N TYR A 51 4.42 -0.39 -1.76
CA TYR A 51 4.41 -1.56 -2.61
C TYR A 51 5.80 -1.91 -3.14
N ASP A 52 6.04 -3.20 -3.40
CA ASP A 52 7.30 -3.68 -3.94
C ASP A 52 7.17 -3.92 -5.45
N GLU A 53 7.84 -3.07 -6.24
CA GLU A 53 7.85 -3.16 -7.69
C GLU A 53 8.48 -4.47 -8.19
N THR A 54 9.28 -5.18 -7.41
CA THR A 54 9.91 -6.42 -7.84
C THR A 54 9.04 -7.67 -7.67
N LYS A 55 7.95 -7.57 -6.89
CA LYS A 55 7.16 -8.74 -6.46
C LYS A 55 6.05 -9.18 -7.43
N ASN A 56 5.80 -8.50 -8.55
CA ASN A 56 4.83 -8.98 -9.55
C ASN A 56 5.01 -8.35 -10.94
N ILE A 57 5.63 -9.09 -11.86
CA ILE A 57 5.93 -8.62 -13.23
C ILE A 57 4.66 -8.24 -14.01
N ASP A 58 3.52 -8.89 -13.76
CA ASP A 58 2.27 -8.66 -14.49
C ASP A 58 1.58 -7.35 -14.07
N ALA A 59 1.64 -6.99 -12.79
CA ALA A 59 1.11 -5.71 -12.30
C ALA A 59 1.99 -4.53 -12.68
N ILE A 60 3.32 -4.72 -12.77
CA ILE A 60 4.22 -3.72 -13.36
C ILE A 60 3.88 -3.50 -14.84
N ALA A 61 3.60 -4.58 -15.59
CA ALA A 61 3.26 -4.49 -17.01
C ALA A 61 1.95 -3.75 -17.26
N LYS A 62 0.94 -3.93 -16.38
CA LYS A 62 -0.34 -3.22 -16.43
C LYS A 62 -0.33 -1.86 -15.72
N ARG A 63 0.67 -1.59 -14.86
CA ARG A 63 0.80 -0.39 -14.02
C ARG A 63 -0.43 -0.13 -13.13
N THR A 64 -1.06 -1.18 -12.63
CA THR A 64 -2.23 -1.11 -11.75
C THR A 64 -2.05 -2.01 -10.53
N LEU A 65 -2.48 -1.53 -9.36
CA LEU A 65 -2.50 -2.28 -8.11
C LEU A 65 -3.94 -2.64 -7.76
N TRP A 66 -4.27 -3.92 -7.77
CA TRP A 66 -5.60 -4.43 -7.42
C TRP A 66 -5.48 -5.33 -6.20
N VAL A 67 -6.17 -4.98 -5.13
CA VAL A 67 -6.23 -5.74 -3.89
C VAL A 67 -7.69 -5.96 -3.55
N ILE A 68 -8.09 -7.23 -3.45
CA ILE A 68 -9.39 -7.64 -2.91
C ILE A 68 -9.08 -8.72 -1.89
N ALA A 69 -9.50 -8.62 -0.64
CA ALA A 69 -9.41 -9.78 0.24
C ALA A 69 -10.30 -9.69 1.48
N LYS A 70 -10.19 -10.75 2.29
CA LYS A 70 -10.83 -10.87 3.59
C LYS A 70 -9.79 -10.82 4.70
N ARG A 71 -10.21 -10.44 5.91
CA ARG A 71 -9.33 -10.29 7.08
C ARG A 71 -8.39 -11.47 7.28
N GLY A 72 -7.14 -11.16 7.59
CA GLY A 72 -6.12 -12.15 7.93
C GLY A 72 -5.61 -12.97 6.73
N GLN A 73 -5.99 -12.59 5.50
CA GLN A 73 -5.43 -13.14 4.28
C GLN A 73 -4.41 -12.17 3.67
N SER A 74 -3.41 -12.71 3.00
CA SER A 74 -2.57 -11.93 2.11
C SER A 74 -3.40 -11.40 0.92
N PRO A 75 -3.14 -10.19 0.42
CA PRO A 75 -3.73 -9.65 -0.79
C PRO A 75 -3.71 -10.65 -1.96
N ILE A 76 -4.86 -10.88 -2.57
CA ILE A 76 -4.93 -11.55 -3.87
C ILE A 76 -5.00 -10.50 -4.98
N THR A 77 -4.22 -10.69 -6.04
CA THR A 77 -4.37 -9.95 -7.30
C THR A 77 -5.34 -10.70 -8.23
N GLU A 78 -5.83 -10.03 -9.27
CA GLU A 78 -6.63 -10.63 -10.34
C GLU A 78 -6.05 -12.00 -10.77
N HIS A 79 -6.91 -13.01 -10.92
CA HIS A 79 -6.57 -14.43 -11.17
C HIS A 79 -6.11 -15.29 -9.98
N GLY A 80 -6.38 -14.88 -8.74
CA GLY A 80 -6.31 -15.78 -7.58
C GLY A 80 -4.89 -16.24 -7.21
N LYS A 81 -3.87 -15.50 -7.66
CA LYS A 81 -2.49 -15.67 -7.19
C LYS A 81 -2.28 -14.71 -6.03
N GLU A 82 -1.77 -15.24 -4.92
CA GLU A 82 -1.23 -14.44 -3.82
C GLU A 82 -0.02 -13.67 -4.35
N ALA A 83 -0.19 -12.39 -4.59
CA ALA A 83 0.89 -11.49 -4.94
C ALA A 83 0.66 -10.22 -4.15
N SER A 84 1.12 -10.22 -2.89
CA SER A 84 1.16 -9.02 -2.07
C SER A 84 2.14 -8.03 -2.69
N LEU A 85 1.64 -7.24 -3.64
CA LEU A 85 2.33 -6.07 -4.16
C LEU A 85 2.40 -5.00 -3.09
N VAL A 86 1.33 -4.84 -2.32
CA VAL A 86 1.17 -3.77 -1.35
C VAL A 86 1.50 -4.30 0.05
N ASP A 87 2.58 -3.79 0.63
CA ASP A 87 3.04 -4.16 1.96
C ASP A 87 2.31 -3.37 3.07
N SER A 88 1.85 -2.14 2.79
CA SER A 88 1.05 -1.39 3.76
C SER A 88 0.10 -0.39 3.13
N ILE A 89 -1.04 -0.16 3.76
CA ILE A 89 -1.99 0.91 3.41
C ILE A 89 -2.47 1.55 4.70
N ARG A 90 -2.29 2.87 4.80
CA ARG A 90 -2.91 3.71 5.82
C ARG A 90 -3.79 4.76 5.16
N VAL A 91 -5.02 4.89 5.66
CA VAL A 91 -5.94 5.96 5.27
C VAL A 91 -6.25 6.83 6.48
N SER A 92 -6.29 8.14 6.29
CA SER A 92 -6.58 9.15 7.29
C SER A 92 -7.68 10.07 6.80
N PHE A 93 -8.63 10.36 7.68
CA PHE A 93 -9.80 11.19 7.41
C PHE A 93 -9.71 12.45 8.25
N TYR A 94 -9.92 13.59 7.60
CA TYR A 94 -9.94 14.91 8.22
C TYR A 94 -11.30 15.56 7.97
N ASN A 95 -11.81 16.25 8.98
CA ASN A 95 -13.03 17.04 8.84
C ASN A 95 -12.77 18.33 8.01
N PRO A 96 -13.82 19.09 7.65
CA PRO A 96 -13.69 20.32 6.87
C PRO A 96 -12.83 21.42 7.52
N GLU A 97 -12.61 21.36 8.84
CA GLU A 97 -11.72 22.29 9.56
C GLU A 97 -10.24 21.84 9.47
N GLY A 98 -9.95 20.72 8.81
CA GLY A 98 -8.62 20.13 8.69
C GLY A 98 -8.18 19.33 9.91
N LYS A 99 -9.09 19.00 10.84
CA LYS A 99 -8.79 18.18 12.02
C LYS A 99 -8.89 16.70 11.66
N LEU A 100 -7.87 15.92 12.01
CA LEU A 100 -7.90 14.46 11.92
C LEU A 100 -9.06 13.92 12.77
N ILE A 101 -9.93 13.13 12.16
CA ILE A 101 -11.07 12.48 12.82
C ILE A 101 -10.90 10.97 12.93
N ALA A 102 -10.18 10.34 12.00
CA ALA A 102 -9.89 8.91 12.06
C ALA A 102 -8.66 8.54 11.21
N SER A 103 -7.99 7.45 11.56
CA SER A 103 -6.93 6.85 10.76
C SER A 103 -6.93 5.34 10.94
N TYR A 104 -6.72 4.61 9.85
CA TYR A 104 -6.79 3.15 9.83
C TYR A 104 -5.61 2.57 9.05
N ASP A 105 -4.98 1.55 9.62
CA ASP A 105 -4.01 0.70 8.94
C ASP A 105 -4.78 -0.47 8.32
N ASN A 106 -5.15 -0.35 7.06
CA ASN A 106 -5.92 -1.40 6.37
C ASN A 106 -5.04 -2.60 5.98
N ILE A 107 -3.75 -2.36 5.71
CA ILE A 107 -2.74 -3.40 5.45
C ILE A 107 -1.49 -3.11 6.29
N ILE A 108 -0.98 -4.14 6.99
CA ILE A 108 0.26 -4.10 7.77
C ILE A 108 1.09 -5.33 7.38
N ASP A 109 2.33 -5.11 6.93
CA ASP A 109 3.25 -6.18 6.49
C ASP A 109 2.61 -7.16 5.48
N GLY A 110 1.82 -6.61 4.55
CA GLY A 110 1.07 -7.38 3.56
C GLY A 110 -0.13 -8.14 4.13
N ILE A 111 -0.57 -7.87 5.36
CA ILE A 111 -1.71 -8.54 6.00
C ILE A 111 -2.88 -7.56 6.12
N ILE A 112 -4.04 -7.97 5.58
CA ILE A 112 -5.27 -7.17 5.62
C ILE A 112 -5.92 -7.24 7.00
N GLN A 113 -6.25 -6.07 7.55
CA GLN A 113 -6.85 -5.93 8.86
C GLN A 113 -8.39 -5.98 8.82
N ASN A 114 -9.00 -5.57 7.69
CA ASN A 114 -10.46 -5.50 7.55
C ASN A 114 -11.10 -6.81 7.07
N SER A 115 -12.33 -7.08 7.48
CA SER A 115 -13.13 -8.26 7.11
C SER A 115 -13.39 -8.34 5.61
N TYR A 116 -13.55 -7.18 4.98
CA TYR A 116 -13.59 -6.98 3.55
C TYR A 116 -12.75 -5.74 3.23
N PHE A 117 -12.00 -5.80 2.14
CA PHE A 117 -11.11 -4.72 1.72
C PHE A 117 -10.96 -4.75 0.20
N GLU A 118 -11.10 -3.59 -0.44
CA GLU A 118 -10.94 -3.44 -1.88
C GLU A 118 -10.20 -2.14 -2.21
N PHE A 119 -9.05 -2.26 -2.88
CA PHE A 119 -8.22 -1.12 -3.28
C PHE A 119 -7.71 -1.33 -4.69
N ASN A 120 -8.02 -0.38 -5.55
CA ASN A 120 -7.69 -0.41 -6.96
C ASN A 120 -7.08 0.95 -7.35
N TYR A 121 -5.83 0.94 -7.81
CA TYR A 121 -5.06 2.16 -8.07
C TYR A 121 -4.26 2.06 -9.37
N ASP A 122 -4.32 3.14 -10.17
CA ASP A 122 -3.52 3.31 -11.38
C ASP A 122 -2.21 4.03 -11.05
N LEU A 123 -1.08 3.34 -11.19
CA LEU A 123 0.25 3.89 -10.91
C LEU A 123 0.71 4.91 -11.95
N ASN A 124 0.17 4.89 -13.17
CA ASN A 124 0.51 5.88 -14.20
C ASN A 124 -0.22 7.20 -13.94
N ASN A 125 -1.52 7.11 -13.72
CA ASN A 125 -2.38 8.28 -13.55
C ASN A 125 -2.45 8.77 -12.10
N LYS A 126 -1.90 8.00 -11.15
CA LYS A 126 -1.86 8.30 -9.72
C LYS A 126 -3.25 8.58 -9.14
N GLN A 127 -4.19 7.68 -9.44
CA GLN A 127 -5.58 7.80 -9.04
C GLN A 127 -6.20 6.44 -8.69
N LEU A 128 -7.25 6.46 -7.86
CA LEU A 128 -8.11 5.30 -7.68
C LEU A 128 -8.90 5.01 -8.96
N ILE A 129 -9.19 3.74 -9.20
CA ILE A 129 -10.01 3.25 -10.32
C ILE A 129 -10.94 2.15 -9.83
N GLY A 130 -12.08 1.93 -10.48
CA GLY A 130 -13.02 0.87 -10.11
C GLY A 130 -13.43 0.89 -8.64
N LYS A 131 -13.73 -0.29 -8.08
CA LYS A 131 -14.27 -0.41 -6.72
C LYS A 131 -13.27 -0.05 -5.63
N VAL A 132 -13.76 0.57 -4.57
CA VAL A 132 -12.97 1.00 -3.42
C VAL A 132 -13.73 0.70 -2.13
N ASP A 133 -13.02 0.21 -1.12
CA ASP A 133 -13.44 0.06 0.27
C ASP A 133 -12.22 0.26 1.20
N LEU A 134 -12.08 1.47 1.76
CA LEU A 134 -10.92 1.93 2.54
C LEU A 134 -11.35 2.60 3.84
N GLY A 135 -10.82 2.16 4.99
CA GLY A 135 -11.07 2.80 6.28
C GLY A 135 -11.51 1.83 7.36
N GLY A 136 -12.40 2.26 8.24
CA GLY A 136 -12.95 1.42 9.30
C GLY A 136 -14.04 0.45 8.83
N GLU A 137 -14.44 -0.44 9.73
CA GLU A 137 -15.47 -1.47 9.50
C GLU A 137 -16.39 -1.68 10.72
N SER A 138 -16.16 -0.95 11.81
CA SER A 138 -16.87 -1.08 13.08
C SER A 138 -17.75 0.13 13.38
N ALA A 139 -18.71 -0.07 14.28
CA ALA A 139 -19.57 0.99 14.77
C ALA A 139 -18.77 2.20 15.30
N GLY A 140 -19.14 3.39 14.85
CA GLY A 140 -18.47 4.66 15.13
C GLY A 140 -17.33 5.00 14.17
N GLU A 141 -16.98 4.12 13.24
CA GLU A 141 -15.87 4.32 12.31
C GLU A 141 -16.32 4.92 10.98
N ILE A 142 -15.35 5.51 10.27
CA ILE A 142 -15.55 6.15 8.97
C ILE A 142 -14.76 5.41 7.91
N TYR A 143 -15.32 5.29 6.73
CA TYR A 143 -14.66 4.67 5.59
C TYR A 143 -15.14 5.25 4.26
N LEU A 144 -14.34 5.05 3.22
CA LEU A 144 -14.57 5.48 1.84
C LEU A 144 -14.97 4.26 1.02
N LYS A 145 -16.11 4.32 0.33
CA LYS A 145 -16.57 3.22 -0.53
C LYS A 145 -17.20 3.69 -1.83
N GLY A 146 -17.20 2.84 -2.83
CA GLY A 146 -17.93 3.08 -4.08
C GLY A 146 -17.15 2.63 -5.29
N ASP A 147 -17.40 3.29 -6.42
CA ASP A 147 -16.67 3.08 -7.67
C ASP A 147 -15.99 4.40 -8.06
N ALA A 148 -14.66 4.41 -8.06
CA ALA A 148 -13.83 5.56 -8.38
C ALA A 148 -13.99 6.03 -9.84
N ASP A 149 -14.55 5.22 -10.73
CA ASP A 149 -14.88 5.64 -12.09
C ASP A 149 -16.23 6.40 -12.16
N GLN A 150 -16.96 6.48 -11.04
CA GLN A 150 -18.27 7.13 -10.94
C GLN A 150 -18.34 8.13 -9.77
N GLU A 151 -18.36 7.62 -8.54
CA GLU A 151 -18.49 8.39 -7.31
C GLU A 151 -18.08 7.54 -6.11
N LEU A 152 -17.38 8.17 -5.16
CA LEU A 152 -17.09 7.56 -3.86
C LEU A 152 -17.91 8.25 -2.78
N SER A 153 -18.41 7.47 -1.83
CA SER A 153 -19.13 7.94 -0.65
C SER A 153 -18.22 7.85 0.57
N LEU A 154 -18.21 8.92 1.36
CA LEU A 154 -17.68 8.91 2.71
C LEU A 154 -18.80 8.47 3.65
N VAL A 155 -18.58 7.40 4.38
CA VAL A 155 -19.62 6.72 5.17
C VAL A 155 -19.21 6.66 6.63
N LEU A 156 -20.13 6.97 7.52
CA LEU A 156 -20.04 6.70 8.96
C LEU A 156 -20.86 5.44 9.26
N ILE A 157 -20.28 4.51 10.00
CA ILE A 157 -20.99 3.37 10.57
C ILE A 157 -21.57 3.84 11.91
N GLU A 158 -22.88 3.96 12.00
CA GLU A 158 -23.56 4.39 13.22
C GLU A 158 -23.37 3.34 14.35
N PRO A 159 -23.60 3.70 15.62
CA PRO A 159 -23.55 2.75 16.75
C PRO A 159 -24.45 1.52 16.58
N SER A 160 -25.51 1.63 15.77
CA SER A 160 -26.41 0.52 15.41
C SER A 160 -25.81 -0.46 14.41
N GLY A 161 -24.70 -0.11 13.74
CA GLY A 161 -24.13 -0.81 12.59
C GLY A 161 -24.73 -0.36 11.25
N GLU A 162 -25.70 0.57 11.25
CA GLU A 162 -26.23 1.13 10.01
C GLU A 162 -25.23 2.10 9.38
N GLU A 163 -25.16 2.09 8.05
CA GLU A 163 -24.32 3.00 7.30
C GLU A 163 -25.05 4.30 6.99
N ARG A 164 -24.39 5.42 7.25
CA ARG A 164 -24.84 6.74 6.83
C ARG A 164 -23.79 7.41 5.95
N VAL A 165 -24.17 7.75 4.72
CA VAL A 165 -23.36 8.61 3.86
C VAL A 165 -23.30 10.00 4.50
N ILE A 166 -22.08 10.46 4.80
CA ILE A 166 -21.83 11.77 5.39
C ILE A 166 -21.31 12.77 4.36
N ASP A 167 -20.69 12.30 3.27
CA ASP A 167 -20.28 13.14 2.14
C ASP A 167 -19.98 12.27 0.90
N GLN A 168 -19.65 12.93 -0.22
CA GLN A 168 -19.30 12.30 -1.49
C GLN A 168 -18.04 12.94 -2.09
N VAL A 169 -17.20 12.11 -2.69
CA VAL A 169 -16.04 12.51 -3.49
C VAL A 169 -16.39 12.28 -4.95
N LYS A 170 -16.31 13.36 -5.74
CA LYS A 170 -16.41 13.30 -7.20
C LYS A 170 -15.00 13.17 -7.76
N MET A 171 -14.81 12.15 -8.58
CA MET A 171 -13.53 11.79 -9.19
C MET A 171 -13.29 12.55 -10.50
#